data_AF-F0GA92-F1
#
_entry.id   AF-F0GA92-F1
#
_cell.length_a   1.000
_cell.length_b   1.000
_cell.length_c   1.000
_cell.angle_alpha   90.00
_cell.angle_beta   90.00
_cell.angle_gamma   90.00
#
_symmetry.space_group_name_H-M   'P 1'
#
loop_
_entity.id
_entity.type
_entity.pdbx_description
1 polymer ?
#
loop_
_entity_poly.entity_id
_entity_poly.type
_entity_poly.pdbx_seq_one_letter_code
_entity_poly.pdbx_strand_id
1 'polypeptide(L)' 'GWRVADKAGTGRYGTTSDVAVVWPPSRAPLVMAVSFTQPRADAAARADVVASAARIVANALATTA' A
#
# COMPACT_ATOMS: atom_id res chain seq x y z
N GLY A 1 4.59 14.06 -10.91
CA GLY A 1 3.96 12.90 -10.24
C GLY A 1 4.99 12.13 -9.46
N TRP A 2 4.59 11.22 -8.58
CA TRP A 2 5.51 10.34 -7.85
C TRP A 2 5.85 9.13 -8.71
N ARG A 3 7.10 8.65 -8.67
CA ARG A 3 7.47 7.37 -9.29
C ARG A 3 7.24 6.25 -8.29
N VAL A 4 6.71 5.12 -8.76
CA VAL A 4 6.40 3.95 -7.94
C VAL A 4 6.86 2.69 -8.66
N ALA A 5 7.46 1.76 -7.93
CA ALA A 5 7.71 0.40 -8.37
C ALA A 5 7.10 -0.53 -7.32
N ASP A 6 6.07 -1.28 -7.71
CA ASP A 6 5.27 -2.09 -6.79
C ASP A 6 5.07 -3.53 -7.28
N LYS A 7 4.60 -4.37 -6.34
CA LYS A 7 4.12 -5.70 -6.65
C LYS A 7 2.89 -6.02 -5.80
N ALA A 8 1.73 -6.01 -6.45
CA ALA A 8 0.49 -6.50 -5.87
C ALA A 8 0.47 -8.03 -5.69
N GLY A 9 -0.26 -8.48 -4.67
CA GLY A 9 -0.58 -9.87 -4.39
C GLY A 9 -1.98 -10.02 -3.81
N THR A 10 -2.68 -11.09 -4.19
CA THR A 10 -4.01 -11.42 -3.69
C THR A 10 -4.09 -12.88 -3.26
N GLY A 11 -4.98 -13.22 -2.31
CA GLY A 11 -5.13 -14.57 -1.83
C GLY A 11 -6.49 -14.87 -1.20
N ARG A 12 -6.62 -16.08 -0.62
CA ARG A 12 -7.81 -16.48 0.16
C ARG A 12 -8.07 -15.51 1.30
N TYR A 13 -9.27 -15.57 1.88
CA TYR A 13 -9.67 -14.68 2.98
C TYR A 13 -9.69 -13.19 2.59
N GLY A 14 -9.96 -12.91 1.30
CA GLY A 14 -9.89 -11.55 0.75
C GLY A 14 -8.53 -10.88 0.93
N THR A 15 -7.45 -11.66 1.04
CA THR A 15 -6.11 -11.13 1.31
C THR A 15 -5.67 -10.26 0.14
N THR A 16 -5.26 -9.04 0.45
CA THR A 16 -4.71 -8.06 -0.50
C THR A 16 -3.41 -7.53 0.08
N SER A 17 -2.31 -7.68 -0.65
CA SER A 17 -0.99 -7.23 -0.22
C SER A 17 -0.33 -6.43 -1.34
N ASP A 18 0.52 -5.49 -0.96
CA ASP A 18 1.33 -4.71 -1.88
C ASP A 18 2.67 -4.38 -1.23
N VAL A 19 3.75 -4.45 -2.01
CA VAL A 19 5.09 -4.05 -1.61
C VAL A 19 5.59 -3.07 -2.65
N ALA A 20 5.97 -1.86 -2.22
CA ALA A 20 6.33 -0.79 -3.11
C ALA A 20 7.58 -0.02 -2.65
N VAL A 21 8.37 0.40 -3.63
CA VAL A 21 9.32 1.51 -3.50
C VAL A 21 8.68 2.74 -4.13
N VAL A 22 8.62 3.81 -3.36
CA VAL A 22 7.94 5.06 -3.70
C VAL A 22 8.95 6.19 -3.68
N TRP A 23 9.02 6.99 -4.75
CA TRP A 23 9.90 8.15 -4.85
C TRP A 23 9.09 9.44 -4.88
N PRO A 24 8.92 10.12 -3.73
CA PRO A 24 8.39 11.47 -3.68
C PRO A 24 9.35 12.46 -4.36
N PRO A 25 8.85 13.56 -4.96
CA PRO A 25 9.71 14.62 -5.50
C PRO A 25 10.67 15.15 -4.44
N SER A 26 11.94 15.34 -4.82
CA SER A 26 12.98 15.95 -3.99
C SER A 26 13.20 15.30 -2.62
N ARG A 27 12.88 14.01 -2.48
CA ARG A 27 13.14 13.23 -1.26
C ARG A 27 13.72 11.85 -1.56
N ALA A 28 14.34 11.27 -0.55
CA ALA A 28 14.75 9.87 -0.58
C ALA A 28 13.53 8.95 -0.75
N PRO A 29 13.71 7.76 -1.37
CA PRO A 29 12.64 6.81 -1.53
C PRO A 29 12.11 6.27 -0.19
N LEU A 30 10.83 5.95 -0.17
CA LEU A 30 10.18 5.19 0.88
C LEU A 30 10.00 3.74 0.40
N VAL A 31 10.25 2.78 1.29
CA VAL A 31 9.90 1.38 1.08
C VAL A 31 8.73 1.04 2.00
N MET A 32 7.66 0.46 1.44
CA MET A 32 6.49 0.08 2.21
C MET A 32 5.97 -1.30 1.81
N ALA A 33 5.45 -2.02 2.80
CA ALA A 33 4.72 -3.26 2.62
C ALA A 33 3.40 -3.18 3.39
N VAL A 34 2.29 -3.39 2.69
CA VAL A 34 0.94 -3.33 3.25
C VAL A 34 0.26 -4.65 2.99
N SER A 35 -0.36 -5.24 4.01
CA SER A 35 -1.17 -6.44 3.87
C SER A 35 -2.47 -6.30 4.64
N PHE A 36 -3.56 -6.74 4.03
CA PHE A 36 -4.88 -6.79 4.62
C PHE A 36 -5.47 -8.17 4.39
N THR A 37 -6.03 -8.78 5.44
CA THR A 37 -6.70 -10.09 5.37
C THR A 37 -7.94 -10.08 6.27
N GLN A 38 -8.91 -10.93 5.98
CA GLN A 38 -10.23 -10.91 6.63
C GLN A 38 -10.55 -12.27 7.26
N PRO A 39 -11.44 -12.34 8.25
CA PRO A 39 -11.72 -13.61 8.94
C PRO A 39 -12.50 -14.62 8.09
N ARG A 40 -13.30 -14.19 7.11
CA ARG A 40 -14.12 -15.10 6.28
C ARG A 40 -13.33 -15.59 5.06
N ALA A 41 -13.36 -16.90 4.81
CA ALA A 41 -12.64 -17.51 3.70
C ALA A 41 -13.05 -17.00 2.30
N ASP A 42 -14.32 -16.62 2.16
CA ASP A 42 -14.98 -16.08 0.97
C ASP A 42 -15.10 -14.54 0.99
N ALA A 43 -14.35 -13.85 1.85
CA ALA A 43 -14.32 -12.40 1.85
C ALA A 43 -13.78 -11.86 0.51
N ALA A 44 -14.43 -10.81 -0.01
CA ALA A 44 -13.95 -10.10 -1.18
C ALA A 44 -12.68 -9.30 -0.84
N ALA A 45 -11.75 -9.19 -1.79
CA ALA A 45 -10.55 -8.37 -1.64
C ALA A 45 -10.90 -6.89 -1.41
N ARG A 46 -10.05 -6.19 -0.66
CA ARG A 46 -10.26 -4.77 -0.27
C ARG A 46 -9.03 -3.94 -0.61
N ALA A 47 -8.80 -3.75 -1.91
CA ALA A 47 -7.74 -2.89 -2.41
C ALA A 47 -7.88 -1.44 -1.93
N ASP A 48 -9.11 -0.98 -1.64
CA ASP A 48 -9.39 0.33 -1.06
C ASP A 48 -8.77 0.51 0.34
N VAL A 49 -8.71 -0.56 1.14
CA VAL A 49 -8.08 -0.53 2.47
C VAL A 49 -6.56 -0.42 2.35
N VAL A 50 -5.95 -1.20 1.45
CA VAL A 50 -4.51 -1.11 1.15
C VAL A 50 -4.14 0.28 0.64
N ALA A 51 -4.93 0.83 -0.29
CA ALA A 51 -4.74 2.18 -0.81
C ALA A 51 -4.89 3.27 0.26
N SER A 52 -5.85 3.10 1.18
CA SER A 52 -6.05 4.02 2.30
C SER A 52 -4.87 4.00 3.27
N ALA A 53 -4.35 2.82 3.60
CA ALA A 53 -3.16 2.67 4.42
C ALA A 53 -1.93 3.32 3.75
N ALA A 54 -1.70 3.06 2.46
CA ALA A 54 -0.62 3.69 1.70
C ALA A 54 -0.73 5.22 1.70
N ARG A 55 -1.95 5.76 1.57
CA ARG A 55 -2.21 7.22 1.63
C ARG A 55 -1.86 7.81 3.00
N ILE A 56 -2.22 7.13 4.09
CA ILE A 56 -1.88 7.57 5.45
C ILE A 56 -0.36 7.65 5.61
N VAL A 57 0.37 6.62 5.19
CA VAL A 57 1.85 6.61 5.25
C VAL A 57 2.46 7.69 4.38
N ALA A 58 1.98 7.85 3.14
CA ALA A 58 2.45 8.88 2.21
C ALA A 58 2.24 10.29 2.78
N ASN A 59 1.08 10.56 3.40
CA ASN A 59 0.80 11.85 4.01
C ASN A 59 1.71 12.11 5.22
N ALA A 60 1.96 11.09 6.05
CA ALA A 60 2.76 11.22 7.27
C ALA A 60 4.27 11.40 6.99
N LEU A 61 4.80 10.72 5.95
CA LEU A 61 6.25 10.64 5.72
C LEU A 61 6.72 11.42 4.49
N ALA A 62 5.83 11.68 3.54
CA ALA A 62 6.16 12.26 2.25
C ALA A 62 5.42 13.54 1.89
N THR A 63 4.73 14.17 2.86
CA THR A 63 4.38 15.61 2.82
C THR A 63 5.49 16.44 3.47
N THR A 64 5.83 17.58 2.88
CA THR A 64 6.82 18.52 3.45
C THR A 64 6.21 19.21 4.67
N ALA A 65 7.02 19.55 5.67
CA ALA A 65 6.66 20.65 6.56
C ALA A 65 6.64 21.96 5.77
#